data_AF-A0A1M3NB72-F1
#
_entry.id   AF-A0A1M3NB72-F1
#
_cell.length_a   1.000
_cell.length_b   1.000
_cell.length_c   1.000
_cell.angle_alpha   90.00
_cell.angle_beta   90.00
_cell.angle_gamma   90.00
#
_symmetry.space_group_name_H-M   'P 1'
#
loop_
_entity.id
_entity.type
_entity.pdbx_description
1 polymer ?
#
loop_
_entity_poly.entity_id
_entity_poly.type
_entity_poly.pdbx_seq_one_letter_code
_entity_poly.pdbx_strand_id
1 'polypeptide(L)'
;MQNIELTKNEHEGVAAGGSAVEALAGLAAVVLSILGLAGNAIRPFAAVATIAVGVALLFEAATVASRVHGRYTRAERTLAKSSIGADSIAAVAAIALGVLSLLRIEAPTLLPVAAIVVGVGLLLSSRAPTVEPEAGGGMTSRGLMAASAVHFLVGLGALVLGIIGVLGNTPIFMTLIAMLSVGGALLVSGAAIGARTLSAIRH
;
A
#
# COMPACT_ATOMS: atom_id res chain seq x y z
N MET A 1 -1.92 20.32 31.20
CA MET A 1 -2.88 19.39 30.58
C MET A 1 -3.35 19.85 29.19
N GLN A 2 -3.50 21.16 28.94
CA GLN A 2 -3.97 21.72 27.66
C GLN A 2 -3.05 21.46 26.43
N ASN A 3 -1.72 21.32 26.62
CA ASN A 3 -0.78 21.03 25.51
C ASN A 3 -0.82 19.59 24.99
N ILE A 4 -1.44 18.64 25.72
CA ILE A 4 -1.50 17.23 25.30
C ILE A 4 -2.74 16.97 24.42
N GLU A 5 -3.80 17.76 24.57
CA GLU A 5 -4.99 17.64 23.72
C GLU A 5 -4.78 18.22 22.32
N LEU A 6 -3.98 19.29 22.20
CA LEU A 6 -3.65 19.89 20.89
C LEU A 6 -2.89 18.91 19.99
N THR A 7 -1.89 18.20 20.51
CA THR A 7 -1.11 17.22 19.72
C THR A 7 -1.92 15.98 19.36
N LYS A 8 -2.88 15.57 20.20
CA LYS A 8 -3.74 14.41 19.90
C LYS A 8 -4.65 14.67 18.68
N ASN A 9 -5.24 15.86 18.59
CA ASN A 9 -6.14 16.23 17.50
C ASN A 9 -5.42 16.37 16.14
N GLU A 10 -4.17 16.84 16.14
CA GLU A 10 -3.37 16.96 14.92
C GLU A 10 -3.01 15.59 14.32
N HIS A 11 -2.66 14.61 15.16
CA HIS A 11 -2.32 13.26 14.71
C HIS A 11 -3.55 12.51 14.17
N GLU A 12 -4.74 12.73 14.76
CA GLU A 12 -6.00 12.14 14.31
C GLU A 12 -6.46 12.73 12.96
N GLY A 13 -6.31 14.04 12.77
CA GLY A 13 -6.60 14.72 11.49
C GLY A 13 -5.69 14.24 10.35
N VAL A 14 -4.39 14.10 10.61
CA VAL A 14 -3.43 13.58 9.61
C VAL A 14 -3.72 12.12 9.24
N ALA A 15 -4.09 11.28 10.22
CA ALA A 15 -4.44 9.89 9.96
C ALA A 15 -5.74 9.73 9.15
N ALA A 16 -6.76 10.57 9.41
CA ALA A 16 -8.00 10.58 8.65
C ALA A 16 -7.79 11.07 7.20
N GLY A 17 -7.01 12.14 7.02
CA GLY A 17 -6.67 12.66 5.69
C GLY A 17 -5.84 11.68 4.87
N GLY A 18 -4.81 11.07 5.47
CA GLY A 18 -3.94 10.12 4.76
C GLY A 18 -4.68 8.88 4.26
N SER A 19 -5.56 8.32 5.08
CA SER A 19 -6.36 7.14 4.74
C SER A 19 -7.39 7.41 3.62
N ALA A 20 -7.92 8.64 3.54
CA ALA A 20 -8.79 9.04 2.42
C ALA A 20 -8.00 9.14 1.10
N VAL A 21 -6.80 9.70 1.13
CA VAL A 21 -5.93 9.79 -0.05
C VAL A 21 -5.46 8.41 -0.50
N GLU A 22 -5.08 7.54 0.44
CA GLU A 22 -4.76 6.13 0.17
C GLU A 22 -5.90 5.43 -0.58
N ALA A 23 -7.14 5.55 -0.08
CA ALA A 23 -8.30 4.93 -0.71
C ALA A 23 -8.56 5.49 -2.11
N LEU A 24 -8.49 6.82 -2.29
CA LEU A 24 -8.68 7.47 -3.60
C LEU A 24 -7.60 7.08 -4.60
N ALA A 25 -6.34 7.02 -4.17
CA ALA A 25 -5.22 6.61 -5.00
C ALA A 25 -5.30 5.12 -5.37
N GLY A 26 -5.71 4.25 -4.43
CA GLY A 26 -6.03 2.84 -4.70
C GLY A 26 -7.16 2.69 -5.71
N LEU A 27 -8.25 3.46 -5.57
CA LEU A 27 -9.35 3.49 -6.54
C LEU A 27 -8.87 3.95 -7.92
N ALA A 28 -8.05 5.00 -7.99
CA ALA A 28 -7.48 5.48 -9.25
C ALA A 28 -6.66 4.37 -9.93
N ALA A 29 -5.83 3.65 -9.17
CA ALA A 29 -5.07 2.52 -9.68
C ALA A 29 -5.98 1.40 -10.22
N VAL A 30 -7.07 1.07 -9.52
CA VAL A 30 -8.08 0.09 -9.97
C VAL A 30 -8.70 0.52 -11.30
N VAL A 31 -9.24 1.75 -11.37
CA VAL A 31 -9.91 2.27 -12.57
C VAL A 31 -8.96 2.31 -13.76
N LEU A 32 -7.74 2.85 -13.57
CA LEU A 32 -6.74 2.93 -14.63
C LEU A 32 -6.30 1.53 -15.10
N SER A 33 -6.18 0.59 -14.18
CA SER A 33 -5.82 -0.79 -14.53
C SER A 33 -6.92 -1.45 -15.37
N ILE A 34 -8.19 -1.27 -15.00
CA ILE A 34 -9.34 -1.77 -15.77
C ILE A 34 -9.37 -1.13 -17.17
N LEU A 35 -9.18 0.19 -17.27
CA LEU A 35 -9.17 0.89 -18.55
C LEU A 35 -8.01 0.43 -19.45
N GLY A 36 -6.83 0.19 -18.87
CA GLY A 36 -5.69 -0.37 -19.59
C GLY A 36 -5.94 -1.80 -20.07
N LEU A 37 -6.55 -2.64 -19.23
CA LEU A 37 -6.91 -4.02 -19.57
C LEU A 37 -8.00 -4.10 -20.65
N ALA A 38 -8.90 -3.12 -20.70
CA ALA A 38 -9.90 -2.99 -21.76
C ALA A 38 -9.30 -2.61 -23.13
N GLY A 39 -7.98 -2.41 -23.21
CA GLY A 39 -7.27 -2.12 -24.46
C GLY A 39 -7.13 -0.63 -24.78
N ASN A 40 -7.65 0.26 -23.94
CA ASN A 40 -7.49 1.70 -24.13
C ASN A 40 -6.11 2.14 -23.62
N ALA A 41 -5.32 2.84 -24.45
CA ALA A 41 -4.05 3.46 -24.08
C ALA A 41 -3.24 2.68 -23.01
N ILE A 42 -2.97 1.40 -23.29
CA ILE A 42 -2.50 0.41 -22.29
C ILE A 42 -1.23 0.89 -21.55
N ARG A 43 -0.28 1.47 -22.29
CA ARG A 43 1.02 1.93 -21.74
C ARG A 43 0.87 3.08 -20.73
N PRO A 44 0.28 4.24 -21.08
CA PRO A 44 0.15 5.34 -20.12
C PRO A 44 -0.72 4.95 -18.92
N PHE A 45 -1.78 4.16 -19.08
CA PHE A 45 -2.57 3.73 -17.93
C PHE A 45 -1.82 2.82 -16.97
N ALA A 46 -0.98 1.90 -17.47
CA ALA A 46 -0.12 1.08 -16.60
C ALA A 46 0.85 1.95 -15.79
N ALA A 47 1.45 2.96 -16.44
CA ALA A 47 2.37 3.87 -15.79
C ALA A 47 1.70 4.75 -14.74
N VAL A 48 0.55 5.36 -15.06
CA VAL A 48 -0.20 6.17 -14.09
C VAL A 48 -0.79 5.32 -12.96
N ALA A 49 -1.23 4.08 -13.24
CA ALA A 49 -1.66 3.16 -12.19
C ALA A 49 -0.51 2.83 -11.23
N THR A 50 0.69 2.62 -11.74
CA THR A 50 1.89 2.38 -10.92
C THR A 50 2.23 3.58 -10.04
N ILE A 51 2.11 4.80 -10.57
CA ILE A 51 2.29 6.04 -9.79
C ILE A 51 1.21 6.14 -8.70
N ALA A 52 -0.05 5.89 -9.04
CA ALA A 52 -1.15 5.93 -8.09
C ALA A 52 -0.97 4.93 -6.94
N VAL A 53 -0.51 3.71 -7.24
CA VAL A 53 -0.12 2.72 -6.22
C VAL A 53 1.02 3.23 -5.33
N GLY A 54 2.07 3.80 -5.92
CA GLY A 54 3.16 4.38 -5.14
C GLY A 54 2.72 5.53 -4.24
N VAL A 55 1.83 6.41 -4.72
CA VAL A 55 1.25 7.47 -3.89
C VAL A 55 0.42 6.88 -2.75
N ALA A 56 -0.43 5.89 -3.04
CA ALA A 56 -1.23 5.22 -2.02
C ALA A 56 -0.36 4.61 -0.90
N LEU A 57 0.71 3.90 -1.26
CA LEU A 57 1.66 3.31 -0.30
C LEU A 57 2.40 4.35 0.55
N LEU A 58 2.73 5.52 0.00
CA LEU A 58 3.32 6.61 0.79
C LEU A 58 2.36 7.10 1.89
N PHE A 59 1.07 7.26 1.53
CA PHE A 59 0.05 7.68 2.49
C PHE A 59 -0.26 6.59 3.51
N GLU A 60 -0.30 5.32 3.08
CA GLU A 60 -0.41 4.19 3.99
C GLU A 60 0.73 4.20 5.01
N ALA A 61 1.99 4.28 4.56
CA ALA A 61 3.16 4.34 5.43
C ALA A 61 3.10 5.52 6.42
N ALA A 62 2.65 6.70 5.97
CA ALA A 62 2.45 7.87 6.82
C ALA A 62 1.35 7.65 7.88
N THR A 63 0.23 7.04 7.50
CA THR A 63 -0.87 6.75 8.42
C THR A 63 -0.44 5.73 9.48
N VAL A 64 0.32 4.70 9.10
CA VAL A 64 0.91 3.73 10.03
C VAL A 64 1.90 4.41 10.97
N ALA A 65 2.81 5.23 10.45
CA ALA A 65 3.80 5.97 11.23
C ALA A 65 3.17 6.88 12.31
N SER A 66 2.05 7.53 11.99
CA SER A 66 1.32 8.39 12.94
C SER A 66 0.84 7.61 14.18
N ARG A 67 0.57 6.30 14.05
CA ARG A 67 0.02 5.44 15.12
C ARG A 67 1.10 4.76 15.96
N VAL A 68 2.32 4.62 15.43
CA VAL A 68 3.43 3.96 16.12
C VAL A 68 3.82 4.70 17.42
N HIS A 69 3.49 5.99 17.53
CA HIS A 69 3.82 6.82 18.68
C HIS A 69 3.06 6.50 19.98
N GLY A 70 1.94 5.77 19.92
CA GLY A 70 1.05 5.62 21.09
C GLY A 70 0.94 4.23 21.75
N ARG A 71 1.31 3.13 21.06
CA ARG A 71 0.80 1.78 21.44
C ARG A 71 1.77 0.60 21.40
N TYR A 72 3.06 0.80 21.13
CA TYR A 72 4.00 -0.30 20.90
C TYR A 72 5.14 -0.37 21.92
N THR A 73 5.58 -1.58 22.26
CA THR A 73 6.81 -1.86 23.01
C THR A 73 8.05 -1.43 22.20
N ARG A 74 9.23 -1.36 22.84
CA ARG A 74 10.49 -0.97 22.16
C ARG A 74 10.85 -1.91 20.99
N ALA A 75 10.52 -3.20 21.11
CA ALA A 75 10.74 -4.19 20.05
C ALA A 75 9.77 -3.98 18.88
N GLU A 76 8.47 -3.84 19.16
CA GLU A 76 7.44 -3.59 18.14
C GLU A 76 7.63 -2.25 17.41
N ARG A 77 8.10 -1.21 18.11
CA ARG A 77 8.46 0.07 17.46
C ARG A 77 9.61 -0.08 16.46
N THR A 78 10.59 -0.93 16.74
CA THR A 78 11.73 -1.17 15.84
C THR A 78 11.27 -1.93 14.60
N LEU A 79 10.42 -2.94 14.78
CA LEU A 79 9.82 -3.70 13.68
C LEU A 79 8.91 -2.81 12.80
N ALA A 80 8.03 -2.02 13.42
CA ALA A 80 7.16 -1.09 12.70
C ALA A 80 7.96 -0.01 11.94
N LYS A 81 9.06 0.50 12.51
CA LYS A 81 9.95 1.44 11.80
C LYS A 81 10.61 0.80 10.59
N SER A 82 10.98 -0.48 10.68
CA SER A 82 11.59 -1.22 9.55
C SER A 82 10.61 -1.44 8.41
N SER A 83 9.34 -1.75 8.70
CA SER A 83 8.31 -1.93 7.67
C SER A 83 7.95 -0.61 6.99
N ILE A 84 7.78 0.47 7.76
CA ILE A 84 7.54 1.83 7.22
C ILE A 84 8.66 2.22 6.24
N GLY A 85 9.92 1.89 6.56
CA GLY A 85 11.05 2.15 5.67
C GLY A 85 10.96 1.38 4.35
N ALA A 86 10.63 0.08 4.40
CA ALA A 86 10.52 -0.75 3.21
C ALA A 86 9.38 -0.28 2.28
N ASP A 87 8.21 0.05 2.84
CA ASP A 87 7.08 0.57 2.09
C ASP A 87 7.40 1.91 1.44
N SER A 88 8.03 2.82 2.19
CA SER A 88 8.39 4.14 1.67
C SER A 88 9.37 4.03 0.50
N ILE A 89 10.36 3.14 0.59
CA ILE A 89 11.32 2.92 -0.50
C ILE A 89 10.63 2.31 -1.73
N ALA A 90 9.79 1.28 -1.51
CA ALA A 90 9.04 0.65 -2.59
C ALA A 90 8.10 1.65 -3.29
N ALA A 91 7.45 2.52 -2.52
CA ALA A 91 6.54 3.54 -2.99
C ALA A 91 7.26 4.60 -3.85
N VAL A 92 8.39 5.14 -3.36
CA VAL A 92 9.21 6.09 -4.13
C VAL A 92 9.74 5.45 -5.41
N ALA A 93 10.21 4.20 -5.33
CA ALA A 93 10.66 3.47 -6.51
C ALA A 93 9.54 3.25 -7.52
N ALA A 94 8.33 2.89 -7.08
CA ALA A 94 7.17 2.74 -7.95
C ALA A 94 6.81 4.05 -8.66
N ILE A 95 6.81 5.18 -7.94
CA ILE A 95 6.59 6.50 -8.53
C ILE A 95 7.66 6.81 -9.57
N ALA A 96 8.94 6.64 -9.22
CA ALA A 96 10.05 6.91 -10.13
C ALA A 96 9.98 6.06 -11.40
N LEU A 97 9.74 4.76 -11.27
CA LEU A 97 9.62 3.83 -12.40
C LEU A 97 8.38 4.13 -13.25
N GLY A 98 7.26 4.51 -12.64
CA GLY A 98 6.07 4.96 -13.35
C GLY A 98 6.33 6.23 -14.16
N VAL A 99 7.01 7.22 -13.57
CA VAL A 99 7.40 8.46 -14.27
C VAL A 99 8.35 8.17 -15.42
N LEU A 100 9.39 7.37 -15.21
CA LEU A 100 10.33 6.96 -16.27
C LEU A 100 9.61 6.21 -17.41
N SER A 101 8.63 5.37 -17.06
CA SER A 101 7.79 4.69 -18.05
C SER A 101 6.92 5.67 -18.86
N LEU A 102 6.43 6.77 -18.26
CA LEU A 102 5.70 7.83 -18.99
C LEU A 102 6.60 8.57 -19.98
N LEU A 103 7.88 8.72 -19.65
CA LEU A 103 8.91 9.25 -20.56
C LEU A 103 9.30 8.28 -21.67
N ARG A 104 8.64 7.12 -21.76
CA ARG A 104 8.88 6.04 -22.73
C ARG A 104 10.28 5.43 -22.66
N ILE A 105 10.93 5.53 -21.50
CA ILE A 105 12.21 4.87 -21.24
C ILE A 105 11.90 3.42 -20.90
N GLU A 106 12.22 2.48 -21.81
CA GLU A 106 12.15 1.03 -21.57
C GLU A 106 10.92 0.54 -20.78
N ALA A 107 9.74 1.13 -21.04
CA ALA A 107 8.50 0.85 -20.32
C ALA A 107 8.15 -0.66 -20.20
N PRO A 108 8.41 -1.52 -21.22
CA PRO A 108 8.15 -2.96 -21.11
C PRO A 108 8.96 -3.66 -20.01
N THR A 109 10.08 -3.11 -19.55
CA THR A 109 10.89 -3.66 -18.47
C THR A 109 10.68 -2.93 -17.15
N LEU A 110 10.60 -1.59 -17.18
CA LEU A 110 10.44 -0.78 -15.96
C LEU A 110 9.13 -1.06 -15.22
N LEU A 111 8.02 -1.27 -15.94
CA LEU A 111 6.70 -1.52 -15.35
C LEU A 111 6.62 -2.87 -14.61
N PRO A 112 7.09 -3.99 -15.19
CA PRO A 112 7.23 -5.24 -14.44
C PRO A 112 8.19 -5.13 -13.25
N VAL A 113 9.32 -4.42 -13.39
CA VAL A 113 10.24 -4.16 -12.27
C VAL A 113 9.54 -3.39 -11.16
N ALA A 114 8.70 -2.40 -11.48
CA ALA A 114 7.91 -1.69 -10.49
C ALA A 114 6.95 -2.62 -9.74
N ALA A 115 6.29 -3.54 -10.45
CA ALA A 115 5.43 -4.56 -9.82
C ALA A 115 6.23 -5.49 -8.87
N ILE A 116 7.45 -5.89 -9.23
CA ILE A 116 8.35 -6.64 -8.36
C ILE A 116 8.66 -5.84 -7.10
N VAL A 117 9.08 -4.58 -7.24
CA VAL A 117 9.48 -3.72 -6.12
C VAL A 117 8.30 -3.47 -5.18
N VAL A 118 7.12 -3.17 -5.72
CA VAL A 118 5.88 -3.04 -4.94
C VAL A 118 5.54 -4.34 -4.22
N GLY A 119 5.59 -5.48 -4.93
CA GLY A 119 5.34 -6.80 -4.34
C GLY A 119 6.28 -7.12 -3.19
N VAL A 120 7.59 -6.87 -3.35
CA VAL A 120 8.59 -7.04 -2.30
C VAL A 120 8.32 -6.09 -1.13
N GLY A 121 7.99 -4.82 -1.38
CA GLY A 121 7.62 -3.86 -0.33
C GLY A 121 6.50 -4.38 0.54
N LEU A 122 5.39 -4.80 -0.08
CA LEU A 122 4.23 -5.37 0.61
C LEU A 122 4.57 -6.64 1.39
N LEU A 123 5.41 -7.52 0.83
CA LEU A 123 5.87 -8.73 1.54
C LEU A 123 6.68 -8.39 2.79
N LEU A 124 7.56 -7.39 2.70
CA LEU A 124 8.36 -6.93 3.84
C LEU A 124 7.50 -6.24 4.90
N SER A 125 6.43 -5.55 4.49
CA SER A 125 5.51 -4.87 5.40
C SER A 125 4.51 -5.79 6.08
N SER A 126 4.08 -6.85 5.41
CA SER A 126 3.13 -7.85 5.93
C SER A 126 3.64 -8.72 7.08
N ARG A 127 4.88 -8.52 7.56
CA ARG A 127 5.45 -9.22 8.70
C ARG A 127 4.68 -8.86 9.98
N ALA A 128 3.67 -9.68 10.28
CA ALA A 128 3.01 -9.68 11.59
C ALA A 128 4.07 -9.97 12.67
N PRO A 129 4.05 -9.28 13.82
CA PRO A 129 4.87 -9.69 14.93
C PRO A 129 4.41 -11.10 15.33
N THR A 130 5.35 -12.05 15.37
CA THR A 130 5.16 -13.37 15.97
C THR A 130 5.00 -13.18 17.48
N VAL A 131 3.87 -12.63 17.90
CA VAL A 131 3.41 -12.69 19.28
C VAL A 131 2.53 -13.91 19.33
N GLU A 132 2.95 -14.92 20.10
CA GLU A 132 2.08 -16.04 20.44
C GLU A 132 0.72 -15.48 20.87
N PRO A 133 -0.38 -15.93 20.27
CA PRO A 133 -1.69 -15.47 20.70
C PRO A 133 -1.89 -15.95 22.13
N GLU A 134 -1.69 -15.06 23.11
CA GLU A 134 -2.20 -15.32 24.45
C GLU A 134 -3.69 -15.67 24.31
N ALA A 135 -4.11 -16.75 24.96
CA ALA A 135 -5.38 -17.45 24.77
C ALA A 135 -6.65 -16.64 25.10
N GLY A 136 -6.57 -15.30 25.15
CA GLY A 136 -7.66 -14.35 25.35
C GLY A 136 -7.71 -13.19 24.33
N GLY A 137 -6.93 -13.22 23.24
CA GLY A 137 -6.89 -12.15 22.24
C GLY A 137 -8.23 -11.92 21.53
N GLY A 138 -8.93 -10.84 21.89
CA GLY A 138 -10.23 -10.46 21.34
C GLY A 138 -10.24 -10.27 19.81
N MET A 139 -11.45 -10.10 19.25
CA MET A 139 -11.76 -10.03 17.81
C MET A 139 -10.89 -9.03 17.01
N THR A 140 -10.30 -8.04 17.67
CA THR A 140 -9.36 -7.05 17.13
C THR A 140 -8.01 -7.64 16.68
N SER A 141 -7.51 -8.69 17.34
CA SER A 141 -6.25 -9.37 16.94
C SER A 141 -6.44 -10.16 15.63
N ARG A 142 -7.60 -10.81 15.47
CA ARG A 142 -7.94 -11.60 14.27
C ARG A 142 -8.10 -10.73 13.02
N GLY A 143 -8.70 -9.54 13.14
CA GLY A 143 -8.86 -8.62 12.02
C GLY A 143 -7.54 -8.04 11.51
N LEU A 144 -6.59 -7.77 12.42
CA LEU A 144 -5.26 -7.27 12.05
C LEU A 144 -4.41 -8.35 11.35
N MET A 145 -4.48 -9.59 11.84
CA MET A 145 -3.82 -10.76 11.21
C MET A 145 -4.41 -11.08 9.83
N ALA A 146 -5.73 -10.91 9.64
CA ALA A 146 -6.36 -11.09 8.33
C ALA A 146 -5.89 -10.03 7.31
N ALA A 147 -5.75 -8.76 7.74
CA ALA A 147 -5.28 -7.68 6.87
C ALA A 147 -3.81 -7.86 6.45
N SER A 148 -2.94 -8.36 7.33
CA SER A 148 -1.55 -8.67 6.97
C SER A 148 -1.45 -9.84 6.00
N ALA A 149 -2.31 -10.87 6.16
CA ALA A 149 -2.37 -12.00 5.25
C ALA A 149 -2.80 -11.59 3.82
N VAL A 150 -3.75 -10.65 3.69
CA VAL A 150 -4.15 -10.10 2.38
C VAL A 150 -3.00 -9.33 1.74
N HIS A 151 -2.32 -8.44 2.47
CA HIS A 151 -1.16 -7.72 1.93
C HIS A 151 -0.02 -8.66 1.53
N PHE A 152 0.23 -9.72 2.31
CA PHE A 152 1.20 -10.75 1.94
C PHE A 152 0.82 -11.43 0.62
N LEU A 153 -0.44 -11.88 0.50
CA LEU A 153 -0.90 -12.61 -0.68
C LEU A 153 -0.91 -11.72 -1.94
N VAL A 154 -1.33 -10.47 -1.79
CA VAL A 154 -1.33 -9.47 -2.85
C VAL A 154 0.11 -9.11 -3.25
N GLY A 155 1.00 -8.93 -2.28
CA GLY A 155 2.43 -8.69 -2.52
C GLY A 155 3.10 -9.85 -3.25
N LEU A 156 2.82 -11.09 -2.85
CA LEU A 156 3.31 -12.29 -3.54
C LEU A 156 2.76 -12.37 -4.97
N GLY A 157 1.48 -12.11 -5.17
CA GLY A 157 0.86 -12.08 -6.50
C GLY A 157 1.49 -11.02 -7.41
N ALA A 158 1.68 -9.80 -6.89
CA ALA A 158 2.34 -8.71 -7.62
C ALA A 158 3.79 -9.05 -7.98
N LEU A 159 4.54 -9.68 -7.05
CA LEU A 159 5.89 -10.16 -7.29
C LEU A 159 5.94 -11.19 -8.43
N VAL A 160 5.07 -12.21 -8.37
CA VAL A 160 5.00 -13.27 -9.39
C VAL A 160 4.63 -12.69 -10.75
N LEU A 161 3.61 -11.83 -10.82
CA LEU A 161 3.20 -11.16 -12.06
C LEU A 161 4.32 -10.26 -12.62
N GLY A 162 5.04 -9.56 -11.75
CA GLY A 162 6.21 -8.77 -12.14
C GLY A 162 7.33 -9.63 -12.74
N ILE A 163 7.65 -10.77 -12.12
CA ILE A 163 8.63 -11.72 -12.65
C ILE A 163 8.20 -12.26 -14.02
N ILE A 164 6.94 -12.69 -14.17
CA ILE A 164 6.40 -13.16 -15.45
C ILE A 164 6.46 -12.06 -16.52
N GLY A 165 6.21 -10.81 -16.12
CA GLY A 165 6.32 -9.65 -17.00
C GLY A 165 7.74 -9.41 -17.49
N VAL A 166 8.74 -9.48 -16.59
CA VAL A 166 10.17 -9.32 -16.96
C VAL A 166 10.61 -10.41 -17.93
N LEU A 167 10.09 -11.63 -17.79
CA LEU A 167 10.39 -12.75 -18.71
C LEU A 167 9.80 -12.56 -20.13
N GLY A 168 9.11 -11.45 -20.39
CA GLY A 168 8.63 -11.07 -21.72
C GLY A 168 7.23 -11.57 -22.07
N ASN A 169 6.52 -12.22 -21.14
CA ASN A 169 5.16 -12.68 -21.38
C ASN A 169 4.17 -11.53 -21.20
N THR A 170 3.90 -10.76 -22.27
CA THR A 170 2.94 -9.64 -22.27
C THR A 170 3.14 -8.67 -21.08
N PRO A 171 4.32 -8.07 -20.92
CA PRO A 171 4.75 -7.37 -19.71
C PRO A 171 3.74 -6.36 -19.16
N ILE A 172 3.13 -5.58 -20.05
CA ILE A 172 2.23 -4.50 -19.66
C ILE A 172 0.92 -5.05 -19.07
N PHE A 173 0.38 -6.15 -19.62
CA PHE A 173 -0.83 -6.78 -19.08
C PHE A 173 -0.59 -7.36 -17.69
N MET A 174 0.55 -8.01 -17.47
CA MET A 174 0.93 -8.53 -16.16
C MET A 174 1.08 -7.42 -15.12
N THR A 175 1.69 -6.28 -15.49
CA THR A 175 1.75 -5.12 -14.60
C THR A 175 0.37 -4.56 -14.29
N LEU A 176 -0.54 -4.44 -15.27
CA LEU A 176 -1.90 -3.93 -15.02
C LEU A 176 -2.67 -4.85 -14.05
N ILE A 177 -2.55 -6.17 -14.19
CA ILE A 177 -3.18 -7.13 -13.26
C ILE A 177 -2.56 -6.99 -11.86
N ALA A 178 -1.24 -6.79 -11.76
CA ALA A 178 -0.57 -6.55 -10.49
C ALA A 178 -1.07 -5.26 -9.83
N MET A 179 -1.12 -4.14 -10.57
CA MET A 179 -1.58 -2.85 -10.06
C MET A 179 -3.07 -2.84 -9.73
N LEU A 180 -3.90 -3.61 -10.45
CA LEU A 180 -5.31 -3.82 -10.11
C LEU A 180 -5.45 -4.52 -8.75
N SER A 181 -4.68 -5.57 -8.53
CA SER A 181 -4.71 -6.36 -7.29
C SER A 181 -4.22 -5.53 -6.09
N VAL A 182 -3.10 -4.82 -6.27
CA VAL A 182 -2.54 -3.94 -5.24
C VAL A 182 -3.48 -2.75 -4.97
N GLY A 183 -3.94 -2.06 -6.00
CA GLY A 183 -4.87 -0.94 -5.86
C GLY A 183 -6.17 -1.33 -5.17
N GLY A 184 -6.70 -2.53 -5.44
CA GLY A 184 -7.86 -3.08 -4.74
C GLY A 184 -7.61 -3.32 -3.26
N ALA A 185 -6.44 -3.84 -2.89
CA ALA A 185 -6.06 -4.02 -1.49
C ALA A 185 -5.95 -2.67 -0.74
N LEU A 186 -5.30 -1.68 -1.37
CA LEU A 186 -5.13 -0.33 -0.80
C LEU A 186 -6.45 0.42 -0.67
N LEU A 187 -7.35 0.27 -1.66
CA LEU A 187 -8.70 0.81 -1.58
C LEU A 187 -9.45 0.27 -0.37
N VAL A 188 -9.44 -1.05 -0.17
CA VAL A 188 -10.11 -1.69 0.96
C VAL A 188 -9.47 -1.30 2.29
N SER A 189 -8.13 -1.27 2.37
CA SER A 189 -7.37 -0.86 3.54
C SER A 189 -7.69 0.59 3.94
N GLY A 190 -7.50 1.53 3.01
CA GLY A 190 -7.79 2.94 3.21
C GLY A 190 -9.26 3.18 3.58
N ALA A 191 -10.21 2.53 2.91
CA ALA A 191 -11.64 2.68 3.25
C ALA A 191 -11.96 2.16 4.67
N ALA A 192 -11.41 1.01 5.06
CA ALA A 192 -11.61 0.43 6.38
C ALA A 192 -11.01 1.31 7.49
N ILE A 193 -9.83 1.87 7.27
CA ILE A 193 -9.17 2.76 8.22
C ILE A 193 -9.97 4.08 8.36
N GLY A 194 -10.38 4.67 7.23
CA GLY A 194 -11.12 5.93 7.20
C GLY A 194 -12.50 5.82 7.86
N ALA A 195 -13.19 4.70 7.69
CA ALA A 195 -14.46 4.44 8.37
C ALA A 195 -14.30 4.40 9.90
N ARG A 196 -13.20 3.80 10.40
CA ARG A 196 -12.92 3.70 11.84
C ARG A 196 -12.55 5.04 12.45
N THR A 197 -11.76 5.86 11.76
CA THR A 197 -11.41 7.21 12.26
C THR A 197 -12.62 8.12 12.27
N LEU A 198 -13.45 8.10 11.22
CA LEU A 198 -14.70 8.88 11.17
C LEU A 198 -15.68 8.46 12.27
N SER A 199 -15.81 7.15 12.52
CA SER A 199 -16.63 6.65 13.62
C SER A 199 -16.12 7.09 14.99
N ALA A 200 -14.80 7.24 15.16
CA ALA A 200 -14.22 7.69 16.43
C ALA A 200 -14.41 9.19 16.68
N ILE A 201 -14.51 10.02 15.64
CA ILE A 201 -14.77 11.47 15.75
C ILE A 201 -16.24 11.74 16.07
N ARG A 202 -17.15 10.84 15.69
CA ARG A 202 -18.59 10.99 15.90
C ARG A 202 -19.03 10.64 17.34
N HIS A 203 -18.14 10.10 18.17
CA HIS A 203 -18.36 9.74 19.56
C HIS A 203 -17.51 10.60 20.50
#